data_AF-A0A6V7NVU9-F1
#
_entry.id   AF-A0A6V7NVU9-F1
#
_cell.length_a   1.000
_cell.length_b   1.000
_cell.length_c   1.000
_cell.angle_alpha   90.00
_cell.angle_beta   90.00
_cell.angle_gamma   90.00
#
_symmetry.space_group_name_H-M   'P 1'
#
loop_
_entity.id
_entity.type
_entity.pdbx_description
1 polymer ?
#
loop_
_entity_poly.entity_id
_entity_poly.type
_entity_poly.pdbx_seq_one_letter_code
_entity_poly.pdbx_strand_id
1 'polypeptide(L)'
;MEAGKGETKITDDQLLVVQSTIVHRIISIVGPFALKCAVDLRIPDRIHAYGGEPMPLPALALSIPVPPEKQPMLRRLMRLLSAQGVFAVQALGDSGVDDDGDGSIGYLLTPFSRLLVTADDGSPNMSAYVRACLEPDMVKPMYRMSEWLTQEGADMNAFETAHGGRNLWKVAQERPHMGRLFNEAMACKTRQTTAAAVACCPQVFRGIGSLVDVGGGTGMAAKMIAEAFPEVKCTVLELPHVVAAAPKSELFDAVAGDMLSTFHRPVRCSSR
;
A
#
# COMPACT_ATOMS: atom_id res chain seq x y z
N MET A 1 -1.52 -39.00 44.96
CA MET A 1 -0.51 -38.33 44.12
C MET A 1 -1.16 -37.06 43.62
N GLU A 2 -0.94 -35.97 44.35
CA GLU A 2 -1.57 -34.67 44.13
C GLU A 2 -1.04 -34.03 42.84
N ALA A 3 -1.94 -33.76 41.91
CA ALA A 3 -1.67 -32.87 40.79
C ALA A 3 -1.83 -31.42 41.29
N GLY A 4 -0.75 -30.87 41.85
CA GLY A 4 -0.64 -29.43 42.12
C GLY A 4 -0.63 -28.65 40.80
N LYS A 5 -1.82 -28.30 40.28
CA LYS A 5 -1.96 -27.30 39.24
C LYS A 5 -1.70 -25.93 39.85
N GLY A 6 -0.49 -25.42 39.67
CA GLY A 6 -0.18 -24.02 39.92
C GLY A 6 -0.88 -23.13 38.88
N GLU A 7 -2.17 -22.86 39.05
CA GLU A 7 -2.77 -21.67 38.44
C GLU A 7 -2.11 -20.46 39.09
N THR A 8 -1.20 -19.83 38.34
CA THR A 8 -0.59 -18.58 38.79
C THR A 8 -1.70 -17.53 38.80
N LYS A 9 -2.17 -17.17 40.00
CA LYS A 9 -3.27 -16.21 40.18
C LYS A 9 -2.82 -14.85 39.65
N ILE A 10 -3.42 -14.41 38.54
CA ILE A 10 -3.16 -13.09 37.95
C ILE A 10 -3.64 -12.03 38.95
N THR A 11 -2.78 -11.07 39.28
CA THR A 11 -3.14 -9.92 40.13
C THR A 11 -4.00 -8.91 39.37
N ASP A 12 -4.75 -8.05 40.08
CA ASP A 12 -5.61 -7.04 39.45
C ASP A 12 -4.82 -6.08 38.54
N ASP A 13 -3.61 -5.68 38.95
CA ASP A 13 -2.71 -4.85 38.14
C ASP A 13 -2.27 -5.56 36.85
N GLN A 14 -1.92 -6.84 36.94
CA GLN A 14 -1.56 -7.65 35.77
C GLN A 14 -2.76 -7.81 34.83
N LEU A 15 -3.96 -7.99 35.39
CA LEU A 15 -5.18 -8.09 34.59
C LEU A 15 -5.44 -6.80 33.81
N LEU A 16 -5.28 -5.64 34.43
CA LEU A 16 -5.46 -4.34 33.78
C LEU A 16 -4.46 -4.13 32.63
N VAL A 17 -3.19 -4.49 32.83
CA VAL A 17 -2.15 -4.41 31.78
C VAL A 17 -2.48 -5.33 30.61
N VAL A 18 -2.94 -6.55 30.89
CA VAL A 18 -3.36 -7.50 29.85
C VAL A 18 -4.57 -6.97 29.08
N GLN A 19 -5.58 -6.45 29.77
CA GLN A 19 -6.76 -5.84 29.14
C GLN A 19 -6.39 -4.66 28.24
N SER A 20 -5.55 -3.75 28.72
CA SER A 20 -5.06 -2.60 27.94
C SER A 20 -4.32 -3.06 26.68
N THR A 21 -3.48 -4.10 26.81
CA THR A 21 -2.74 -4.68 25.67
C THR A 21 -3.68 -5.31 24.63
N ILE A 22 -4.70 -6.05 25.08
CA ILE A 22 -5.71 -6.65 24.18
C ILE A 22 -6.45 -5.55 23.43
N VAL A 23 -6.94 -4.53 24.15
CA VAL A 23 -7.66 -3.40 23.56
C VAL A 23 -6.79 -2.69 22.54
N HIS A 24 -5.54 -2.35 22.89
CA HIS A 24 -4.59 -1.70 21.98
C HIS A 24 -4.37 -2.50 20.69
N ARG A 25 -4.19 -3.81 20.80
CA ARG A 25 -4.01 -4.70 19.63
C ARG A 25 -5.24 -4.70 18.73
N ILE A 26 -6.44 -4.79 19.29
CA ILE A 26 -7.69 -4.81 18.52
C ILE A 26 -7.91 -3.46 17.82
N ILE A 27 -7.78 -2.35 18.54
CA ILE A 27 -8.04 -1.02 17.98
C ILE A 27 -6.93 -0.55 17.02
N SER A 28 -5.77 -1.21 16.99
CA SER A 28 -4.68 -0.90 16.05
C SER A 28 -5.12 -0.95 14.58
N ILE A 29 -6.17 -1.73 14.26
CA ILE A 29 -6.80 -1.78 12.93
C ILE A 29 -7.28 -0.41 12.46
N VAL A 30 -7.61 0.52 13.37
CA VAL A 30 -8.04 1.88 13.02
C VAL A 30 -6.90 2.66 12.36
N GLY A 31 -5.64 2.39 12.70
CA GLY A 31 -4.47 3.10 12.16
C GLY A 31 -4.37 3.03 10.63
N PRO A 32 -4.34 1.83 10.01
CA PRO A 32 -4.34 1.68 8.56
C PRO A 32 -5.51 2.40 7.87
N PHE A 33 -6.73 2.32 8.41
CA PHE A 33 -7.89 3.00 7.81
C PHE A 33 -7.88 4.52 8.01
N ALA A 34 -7.33 5.01 9.13
CA ALA A 34 -7.06 6.43 9.33
C ALA A 34 -6.05 6.93 8.30
N LEU A 35 -5.00 6.14 8.02
CA LEU A 35 -4.03 6.46 6.98
C LEU A 35 -4.67 6.51 5.58
N LYS A 36 -5.50 5.51 5.24
CA LYS A 36 -6.28 5.52 4.00
C LYS A 36 -7.16 6.77 3.91
N CYS A 37 -7.84 7.14 4.99
CA CYS A 37 -8.66 8.34 5.05
C CYS A 37 -7.84 9.60 4.74
N ALA A 38 -6.64 9.76 5.32
CA ALA A 38 -5.77 10.89 5.03
C ALA A 38 -5.31 10.93 3.55
N VAL A 39 -5.01 9.76 2.97
CA VAL A 39 -4.67 9.61 1.55
C VAL A 39 -5.84 9.95 0.64
N ASP A 40 -7.05 9.51 0.97
CA ASP A 40 -8.27 9.78 0.19
C ASP A 40 -8.69 11.25 0.28
N LEU A 41 -8.51 11.87 1.45
CA LEU A 41 -8.75 13.31 1.67
C LEU A 41 -7.63 14.21 1.16
N ARG A 42 -6.56 13.64 0.59
CA ARG A 42 -5.41 14.38 0.04
C ARG A 42 -4.69 15.23 1.10
N ILE A 43 -4.69 14.80 2.37
CA ILE A 43 -4.06 15.55 3.47
C ILE A 43 -2.55 15.77 3.23
N PRO A 44 -1.76 14.75 2.84
CA PRO A 44 -0.34 14.95 2.56
C PRO A 44 -0.09 16.03 1.49
N ASP A 45 -0.89 16.02 0.43
CA ASP A 45 -0.76 16.98 -0.68
C ASP A 45 -1.12 18.40 -0.27
N ARG A 46 -2.10 18.55 0.61
CA ARG A 46 -2.54 19.85 1.12
C ARG A 46 -1.47 20.49 2.00
N ILE A 47 -0.86 19.71 2.87
CA ILE A 47 0.27 20.17 3.70
C ILE A 47 1.49 20.44 2.81
N HIS A 48 1.74 19.62 1.78
CA HIS A 48 2.80 19.88 0.81
C HIS A 48 2.61 21.22 0.07
N ALA A 49 1.41 21.45 -0.45
CA ALA A 49 1.04 22.67 -1.17
C ALA A 49 1.06 23.92 -0.29
N TYR A 50 1.01 23.76 1.04
CA TYR A 50 1.09 24.88 1.99
C TYR A 50 2.50 25.49 2.10
N GLY A 51 3.54 24.84 1.53
CA GLY A 51 4.84 25.49 1.29
C GLY A 51 5.89 25.31 2.37
N GLY A 52 5.80 24.25 3.18
CA GLY A 52 6.86 23.85 4.13
C GLY A 52 6.73 24.42 5.54
N GLU A 53 5.92 25.46 5.73
CA GLU A 53 5.50 25.94 7.04
C GLU A 53 4.50 24.98 7.71
N PRO A 54 4.40 24.96 9.05
CA PRO A 54 3.40 24.13 9.74
C PRO A 54 1.98 24.58 9.36
N MET A 55 1.19 23.68 8.75
CA MET A 55 -0.17 23.99 8.32
C MET A 55 -1.13 23.96 9.53
N PRO A 56 -1.78 25.08 9.90
CA PRO A 56 -2.73 25.11 11.03
C PRO A 56 -3.95 24.21 10.77
N LEU A 57 -4.52 23.61 11.83
CA LEU A 57 -5.74 22.79 11.68
C LEU A 57 -6.89 23.53 11.00
N PRO A 58 -7.21 24.81 11.31
CA PRO A 58 -8.26 25.54 10.61
C PRO A 58 -8.01 25.70 9.11
N ALA A 59 -6.75 25.95 8.71
CA ALA A 59 -6.37 26.04 7.30
C ALA A 59 -6.54 24.67 6.60
N LEU A 60 -6.14 23.58 7.26
CA LEU A 60 -6.36 22.23 6.75
C LEU A 60 -7.86 21.94 6.59
N ALA A 61 -8.66 22.27 7.61
CA ALA A 61 -10.11 22.09 7.59
C ALA A 61 -10.79 22.89 6.47
N LEU A 62 -10.33 24.10 6.16
CA LEU A 62 -10.83 24.89 5.02
C LEU A 62 -10.45 24.31 3.66
N SER A 63 -9.29 23.64 3.58
CA SER A 63 -8.84 23.03 2.34
C SER A 63 -9.62 21.76 1.97
N ILE A 64 -10.23 21.08 2.94
CA ILE A 64 -11.02 19.86 2.76
C ILE A 64 -12.51 20.22 2.90
N PRO A 65 -13.43 19.70 2.07
CA PRO A 65 -14.86 19.94 2.24
C PRO A 65 -15.44 19.16 3.44
N VAL A 66 -14.93 19.41 4.66
CA VAL A 66 -15.41 18.79 5.90
C VAL A 66 -16.60 19.59 6.43
N PRO A 67 -17.78 18.96 6.59
CA PRO A 67 -18.93 19.61 7.21
C PRO A 67 -18.59 20.14 8.62
N PRO A 68 -19.14 21.29 9.06
CA PRO A 68 -18.82 21.88 10.36
C PRO A 68 -18.95 20.89 11.53
N GLU A 69 -20.00 20.06 11.53
CA GLU A 69 -20.26 19.05 12.56
C GLU A 69 -19.23 17.90 12.62
N LYS A 70 -18.41 17.76 11.57
CA LYS A 70 -17.33 16.75 11.47
C LYS A 70 -15.94 17.32 11.69
N GLN A 71 -15.78 18.63 11.84
CA GLN A 71 -14.46 19.25 12.10
C GLN A 71 -13.77 18.67 13.36
N PRO A 72 -14.46 18.38 14.48
CA PRO A 72 -13.83 17.71 15.62
C PRO A 72 -13.29 16.31 15.28
N MET A 73 -13.83 15.63 14.27
CA MET A 73 -13.33 14.32 13.84
C MET A 73 -12.06 14.45 13.00
N LEU A 74 -11.93 15.51 12.19
CA LEU A 74 -10.67 15.81 11.49
C LEU A 74 -9.54 16.04 12.49
N ARG A 75 -9.80 16.78 13.58
CA ARG A 75 -8.87 16.94 14.70
C ARG A 75 -8.40 15.60 15.27
N ARG A 76 -9.35 14.71 15.60
CA ARG A 76 -9.03 13.38 16.15
C ARG A 76 -8.23 12.52 15.18
N LEU A 77 -8.55 12.58 13.89
CA LEU A 77 -7.80 11.92 12.83
C LEU A 77 -6.35 12.42 12.79
N MET A 78 -6.14 13.74 12.77
CA MET A 78 -4.80 14.32 12.72
C MET A 78 -3.99 14.02 13.97
N ARG A 79 -4.61 14.02 15.16
CA ARG A 79 -3.95 13.63 16.42
C ARG A 79 -3.48 12.17 16.38
N LEU A 80 -4.33 11.25 15.92
CA LEU A 80 -3.96 9.83 15.78
C LEU A 80 -2.78 9.65 14.82
N LEU A 81 -2.88 10.25 13.63
CA LEU A 81 -1.84 10.12 12.60
C LEU A 81 -0.52 10.76 13.04
N SER A 82 -0.59 11.87 13.78
CA SER A 82 0.61 12.51 14.35
C SER A 82 1.24 11.64 15.45
N ALA A 83 0.43 11.05 16.34
CA ALA A 83 0.91 10.12 17.36
C ALA A 83 1.54 8.85 16.75
N GLN A 84 1.13 8.46 15.54
CA GLN A 84 1.72 7.38 14.76
C GLN A 84 2.94 7.80 13.92
N GLY A 85 3.38 9.06 14.00
CA GLY A 85 4.53 9.58 13.25
C GLY A 85 4.27 9.84 11.77
N VAL A 86 3.00 9.78 11.33
CA VAL A 86 2.63 10.09 9.94
C VAL A 86 2.78 11.59 9.68
N PHE A 87 2.42 12.44 10.64
CA PHE A 87 2.64 13.89 10.57
C PHE A 87 3.43 14.37 11.79
N ALA A 88 4.23 15.41 11.62
CA ALA A 88 4.85 16.11 12.74
C ALA A 88 3.96 17.27 13.18
N VAL A 89 4.03 17.62 14.46
CA VAL A 89 3.28 18.72 15.06
C VAL A 89 4.29 19.75 15.55
N GLN A 90 4.03 21.03 15.25
CA GLN A 90 4.84 22.15 15.71
C GLN A 90 3.94 23.23 16.30
N ALA A 91 4.37 23.86 17.39
CA ALA A 91 3.68 25.02 17.94
C ALA A 91 3.77 26.20 16.95
N LEU A 92 2.60 26.75 16.62
CA LEU A 92 2.45 28.04 15.98
C LEU A 92 2.55 29.06 17.13
N GLY A 93 3.47 30.03 17.04
CA GLY A 93 3.72 30.99 18.13
C GLY A 93 2.44 31.66 18.65
N ASP A 94 2.53 32.24 19.85
CA ASP A 94 1.43 32.70 20.70
C ASP A 94 0.40 33.60 19.99
N SER A 95 -0.54 33.00 19.27
CA SER A 95 -1.74 33.65 18.77
C SER A 95 -2.77 33.52 19.88
N GLY A 96 -2.83 34.52 20.77
CA GLY A 96 -3.65 34.56 21.97
C GLY A 96 -5.17 34.53 21.73
N VAL A 97 -5.67 33.49 21.08
CA VAL A 97 -7.09 33.24 20.85
C VAL A 97 -7.36 31.72 20.99
N ASP A 98 -8.16 31.44 22.02
CA ASP A 98 -8.95 30.24 22.33
C ASP A 98 -8.30 29.01 23.01
N ASP A 99 -8.90 28.71 24.17
CA ASP A 99 -8.67 27.71 25.23
C ASP A 99 -8.77 26.23 24.80
N ASP A 100 -8.67 25.93 23.50
CA ASP A 100 -8.76 24.58 22.97
C ASP A 100 -7.47 24.32 22.19
N GLY A 101 -6.38 23.96 22.90
CA GLY A 101 -4.94 24.00 22.55
C GLY A 101 -4.43 23.33 21.25
N ASP A 102 -5.14 23.55 20.15
CA ASP A 102 -5.00 22.94 18.83
C ASP A 102 -5.01 24.02 17.72
N GLY A 103 -5.51 25.23 18.01
CA GLY A 103 -5.30 26.42 17.17
C GLY A 103 -3.86 26.94 17.22
N SER A 104 -3.10 26.54 18.24
CA SER A 104 -1.70 26.88 18.47
C SER A 104 -0.72 25.85 17.91
N ILE A 105 -1.19 24.86 17.13
CA ILE A 105 -0.32 23.85 16.51
C ILE A 105 -0.55 23.76 15.00
N GLY A 106 0.52 23.49 14.27
CA GLY A 106 0.52 23.24 12.84
C GLY A 106 1.10 21.87 12.52
N TYR A 107 0.69 21.31 11.38
CA TYR A 107 1.11 20.00 10.91
C TYR A 107 2.16 20.12 9.81
N LEU A 108 3.18 19.26 9.90
CA LEU A 108 4.25 19.14 8.93
C LEU A 108 4.31 17.72 8.37
N LEU A 109 4.82 17.61 7.14
CA LEU A 109 5.13 16.30 6.57
C LEU A 109 6.37 15.69 7.23
N THR A 110 6.30 14.40 7.53
CA THR A 110 7.44 13.56 7.91
C THR A 110 7.96 12.83 6.68
N PRO A 111 9.12 12.15 6.73
CA PRO A 111 9.54 11.27 5.64
C PRO A 111 8.47 10.25 5.25
N PHE A 112 7.67 9.78 6.21
CA PHE A 112 6.55 8.87 5.97
C PHE A 112 5.45 9.52 5.12
N SER A 113 4.90 10.67 5.55
CA SER A 113 3.83 11.33 4.79
C SER A 113 4.31 11.97 3.49
N ARG A 114 5.61 12.29 3.34
CA ARG A 114 6.18 12.73 2.06
C ARG A 114 6.03 11.67 0.96
N LEU A 115 6.19 10.37 1.29
CA LEU A 115 5.95 9.27 0.33
C LEU A 115 4.47 9.11 -0.05
N LEU A 116 3.55 9.88 0.52
CA LEU A 116 2.13 9.84 0.20
C LEU A 116 1.69 11.02 -0.67
N VAL A 117 2.56 12.01 -0.88
CA VAL A 117 2.30 13.17 -1.75
C VAL A 117 2.32 12.71 -3.21
N THR A 118 1.28 13.05 -3.96
CA THR A 118 1.11 12.66 -5.37
C THR A 118 1.52 13.79 -6.35
N ALA A 119 2.46 14.64 -5.95
CA ALA A 119 2.96 15.68 -6.84
C ALA A 119 3.48 15.05 -8.15
N ASP A 120 3.21 15.70 -9.28
CA ASP A 120 3.60 15.21 -10.61
C ASP A 120 5.03 15.65 -10.97
N ASP A 121 5.93 15.59 -9.99
CA ASP A 121 7.34 15.96 -10.12
C ASP A 121 8.27 14.74 -10.24
N GLY A 122 7.67 13.55 -10.39
CA GLY A 122 8.38 12.28 -10.46
C GLY A 122 8.81 11.71 -9.10
N SER A 123 8.46 12.36 -7.99
CA SER A 123 8.77 11.89 -6.64
C SER A 123 8.18 10.50 -6.35
N PRO A 124 8.85 9.68 -5.53
CA PRO A 124 8.28 8.40 -5.08
C PRO A 124 6.95 8.58 -4.35
N ASN A 125 5.95 7.80 -4.75
CA ASN A 125 4.61 7.83 -4.15
C ASN A 125 4.17 6.41 -3.76
N MET A 126 3.47 6.28 -2.64
CA MET A 126 2.90 5.03 -2.10
C MET A 126 1.40 5.15 -1.81
N SER A 127 0.75 6.23 -2.23
CA SER A 127 -0.68 6.46 -1.97
C SER A 127 -1.57 5.40 -2.62
N ALA A 128 -1.26 4.98 -3.85
CA ALA A 128 -1.97 3.90 -4.53
C ALA A 128 -1.81 2.56 -3.81
N TYR A 129 -0.62 2.28 -3.26
CA TYR A 129 -0.36 1.09 -2.46
C TYR A 129 -1.22 1.06 -1.19
N VAL A 130 -1.30 2.17 -0.46
CA VAL A 130 -2.18 2.30 0.71
C VAL A 130 -3.63 2.03 0.34
N ARG A 131 -4.13 2.63 -0.75
CA ARG A 131 -5.51 2.40 -1.22
C ARG A 131 -5.76 0.94 -1.57
N ALA A 132 -4.90 0.36 -2.42
CA ALA A 132 -5.06 -1.02 -2.88
C ALA A 132 -5.06 -2.04 -1.73
N CYS A 133 -4.14 -1.94 -0.77
CA CYS A 133 -4.08 -2.85 0.38
C CYS A 133 -5.32 -2.79 1.28
N LEU A 134 -6.03 -1.66 1.26
CA LEU A 134 -7.20 -1.40 2.11
C LEU A 134 -8.50 -1.32 1.32
N GLU A 135 -8.49 -1.78 0.06
CA GLU A 135 -9.70 -1.98 -0.72
C GLU A 135 -10.52 -3.14 -0.13
N PRO A 136 -11.87 -3.08 -0.18
CA PRO A 136 -12.73 -4.10 0.42
C PRO A 136 -12.38 -5.52 -0.03
N ASP A 137 -12.03 -5.72 -1.30
CA ASP A 137 -11.66 -7.02 -1.83
C ASP A 137 -10.33 -7.57 -1.28
N MET A 138 -9.40 -6.68 -0.92
CA MET A 138 -8.12 -7.04 -0.32
C MET A 138 -8.22 -7.26 1.19
N VAL A 139 -9.17 -6.59 1.86
CA VAL A 139 -9.43 -6.76 3.30
C VAL A 139 -10.32 -7.98 3.57
N LYS A 140 -11.22 -8.33 2.64
CA LYS A 140 -12.16 -9.45 2.78
C LYS A 140 -11.55 -10.76 3.31
N PRO A 141 -10.36 -11.21 2.85
CA PRO A 141 -9.74 -12.43 3.35
C PRO A 141 -9.46 -12.41 4.85
N MET A 142 -9.20 -11.24 5.44
CA MET A 142 -8.92 -11.09 6.88
C MET A 142 -10.11 -11.53 7.74
N TYR A 143 -11.34 -11.35 7.25
CA TYR A 143 -12.56 -11.79 7.94
C TYR A 143 -12.82 -13.30 7.82
N ARG A 144 -12.09 -14.00 6.94
CA ARG A 144 -12.30 -15.41 6.60
C ARG A 144 -11.12 -16.29 6.99
N MET A 145 -10.11 -15.74 7.67
CA MET A 145 -8.88 -16.47 8.02
C MET A 145 -9.15 -17.72 8.87
N SER A 146 -10.02 -17.62 9.88
CA SER A 146 -10.35 -18.77 10.73
C SER A 146 -11.04 -19.88 9.93
N GLU A 147 -11.98 -19.53 9.06
CA GLU A 147 -12.65 -20.49 8.18
C GLU A 147 -11.66 -21.18 7.26
N TRP A 148 -10.83 -20.39 6.56
CA TRP A 148 -9.78 -20.90 5.67
C TRP A 148 -8.83 -21.86 6.40
N LEU A 149 -8.39 -21.51 7.61
CA LEU A 149 -7.48 -22.35 8.40
C LEU A 149 -8.09 -23.70 8.85
N THR A 150 -9.41 -23.75 9.01
CA THR A 150 -10.13 -24.95 9.49
C THR A 150 -10.77 -25.76 8.37
N GLN A 151 -10.70 -25.30 7.13
CA GLN A 151 -11.34 -25.96 6.01
C GLN A 151 -10.51 -27.18 5.55
N GLU A 152 -11.14 -28.36 5.53
CA GLU A 152 -10.52 -29.57 4.96
C GLU A 152 -10.61 -29.56 3.42
N GLY A 153 -9.57 -30.07 2.75
CA GLY A 153 -9.69 -30.56 1.38
C GLY A 153 -9.73 -29.54 0.23
N ALA A 154 -9.04 -28.39 0.32
CA ALA A 154 -8.80 -27.55 -0.86
C ALA A 154 -7.42 -26.88 -0.83
N ASP A 155 -6.67 -26.94 -1.94
CA ASP A 155 -5.45 -26.15 -2.21
C ASP A 155 -5.78 -24.67 -2.50
N MET A 156 -6.73 -24.09 -1.74
CA MET A 156 -7.10 -22.69 -1.87
C MET A 156 -6.37 -21.82 -0.85
N ASN A 157 -5.89 -20.67 -1.28
CA ASN A 157 -5.39 -19.65 -0.36
C ASN A 157 -6.54 -18.83 0.27
N ALA A 158 -6.23 -18.06 1.32
CA ALA A 158 -7.23 -17.27 2.04
C ALA A 158 -8.02 -16.29 1.15
N PHE A 159 -7.39 -15.76 0.09
CA PHE A 159 -8.06 -14.87 -0.87
C PHE A 159 -9.10 -15.65 -1.69
N GLU A 160 -8.73 -16.81 -2.23
CA GLU A 160 -9.63 -17.67 -2.99
C GLU A 160 -10.82 -18.13 -2.16
N THR A 161 -10.59 -18.57 -0.92
CA THR A 161 -11.68 -18.93 0.01
C THR A 161 -12.64 -17.76 0.22
N ALA A 162 -12.13 -16.54 0.43
CA ALA A 162 -12.96 -15.36 0.63
C ALA A 162 -13.72 -14.91 -0.63
N HIS A 163 -13.26 -15.28 -1.82
CA HIS A 163 -13.83 -14.86 -3.11
C HIS A 163 -14.53 -15.98 -3.89
N GLY A 164 -14.81 -17.10 -3.25
CA GLY A 164 -15.56 -18.22 -3.82
C GLY A 164 -14.76 -19.01 -4.86
N GLY A 165 -13.50 -19.30 -4.56
CA GLY A 165 -12.57 -20.04 -5.42
C GLY A 165 -11.96 -19.23 -6.55
N ARG A 166 -12.16 -17.91 -6.58
CA ARG A 166 -11.51 -17.02 -7.56
C ARG A 166 -10.21 -16.47 -7.01
N ASN A 167 -9.13 -16.64 -7.76
CA ASN A 167 -7.85 -16.01 -7.44
C ASN A 167 -7.88 -14.49 -7.68
N LEU A 168 -6.84 -13.81 -7.20
CA LEU A 168 -6.69 -12.36 -7.29
C LEU A 168 -6.82 -11.84 -8.73
N TRP A 169 -6.17 -12.50 -9.68
CA TRP A 169 -6.14 -12.09 -11.10
C TRP A 169 -7.53 -12.12 -11.73
N LYS A 170 -8.31 -13.16 -11.45
CA LYS A 170 -9.69 -13.28 -11.93
C LYS A 170 -10.59 -12.21 -11.32
N VAL A 171 -10.44 -11.93 -10.02
CA VAL A 171 -11.19 -10.85 -9.36
C VAL A 171 -10.80 -9.48 -9.93
N ALA A 172 -9.51 -9.23 -10.18
CA ALA A 172 -9.02 -7.98 -10.77
C ALA A 172 -9.57 -7.77 -12.19
N GLN A 173 -9.66 -8.84 -12.99
CA GLN A 173 -10.25 -8.82 -14.32
C GLN A 173 -11.76 -8.54 -14.28
N GLU A 174 -12.50 -9.20 -13.38
CA GLU A 174 -13.95 -9.02 -13.22
C GLU A 174 -14.32 -7.66 -12.60
N ARG A 175 -13.39 -7.02 -11.89
CA ARG A 175 -13.58 -5.74 -11.19
C ARG A 175 -12.53 -4.72 -11.61
N PRO A 176 -12.76 -3.99 -12.72
CA PRO A 176 -11.78 -3.07 -13.29
C PRO A 176 -11.24 -2.01 -12.34
N HIS A 177 -12.03 -1.57 -11.36
CA HIS A 177 -11.57 -0.64 -10.32
C HIS A 177 -10.46 -1.24 -9.46
N MET A 178 -10.64 -2.47 -8.97
CA MET A 178 -9.63 -3.18 -8.19
C MET A 178 -8.39 -3.45 -9.03
N GLY A 179 -8.56 -3.94 -10.27
CA GLY A 179 -7.45 -4.18 -11.19
C GLY A 179 -6.60 -2.92 -11.46
N ARG A 180 -7.25 -1.76 -11.66
CA ARG A 180 -6.52 -0.49 -11.80
C ARG A 180 -5.74 -0.11 -10.54
N LEU A 181 -6.38 -0.16 -9.36
CA LEU A 181 -5.70 0.16 -8.10
C LEU A 181 -4.53 -0.79 -7.82
N PHE A 182 -4.70 -2.08 -8.10
CA PHE A 182 -3.61 -3.06 -7.97
C PHE A 182 -2.44 -2.73 -8.90
N ASN A 183 -2.71 -2.41 -10.17
CA ASN A 183 -1.68 -2.03 -11.13
C ASN A 183 -0.95 -0.74 -10.72
N GLU A 184 -1.68 0.28 -10.25
CA GLU A 184 -1.10 1.53 -9.73
C GLU A 184 -0.23 1.27 -8.50
N ALA A 185 -0.69 0.42 -7.58
CA ALA A 185 0.06 0.02 -6.39
C ALA A 185 1.34 -0.75 -6.72
N MET A 186 1.31 -1.66 -7.71
CA MET A 186 2.50 -2.37 -8.15
C MET A 186 3.45 -1.42 -8.87
N ALA A 187 2.96 -0.55 -9.75
CA ALA A 187 3.81 0.43 -10.44
C ALA A 187 4.54 1.37 -9.47
N CYS A 188 3.88 1.80 -8.39
CA CYS A 188 4.50 2.68 -7.41
C CYS A 188 5.65 2.00 -6.65
N LYS A 189 5.47 0.72 -6.27
CA LYS A 189 6.50 -0.09 -5.62
C LYS A 189 7.64 -0.44 -6.60
N THR A 190 7.29 -0.87 -7.81
CA THR A 190 8.24 -1.22 -8.88
C THR A 190 9.15 -0.05 -9.21
N ARG A 191 8.63 1.17 -9.30
CA ARG A 191 9.46 2.37 -9.55
C ARG A 191 10.61 2.50 -8.55
N GLN A 192 10.33 2.31 -7.26
CA GLN A 192 11.33 2.44 -6.21
C GLN A 192 12.37 1.30 -6.28
N THR A 193 11.92 0.07 -6.44
CA THR A 193 12.80 -1.09 -6.51
C THR A 193 13.67 -1.07 -7.76
N THR A 194 13.10 -0.67 -8.91
CA THR A 194 13.84 -0.59 -10.17
C THR A 194 14.81 0.59 -10.16
N ALA A 195 14.45 1.74 -9.60
CA ALA A 195 15.39 2.85 -9.41
C ALA A 195 16.64 2.41 -8.61
N ALA A 196 16.43 1.67 -7.52
CA ALA A 196 17.52 1.11 -6.73
C ALA A 196 18.35 0.07 -7.51
N ALA A 197 17.70 -0.82 -8.28
CA ALA A 197 18.39 -1.81 -9.09
C ALA A 197 19.26 -1.17 -10.19
N VAL A 198 18.74 -0.15 -10.87
CA VAL A 198 19.48 0.61 -11.90
C VAL A 198 20.68 1.33 -11.29
N ALA A 199 20.48 2.00 -10.14
CA ALA A 199 21.53 2.78 -9.49
C ALA A 199 22.62 1.91 -8.83
N CYS A 200 22.23 0.86 -8.11
CA CYS A 200 23.13 0.06 -7.28
C CYS A 200 23.66 -1.19 -7.98
N CYS A 201 22.93 -1.72 -8.98
CA CYS A 201 23.26 -2.97 -9.66
C CYS A 201 23.29 -2.84 -11.20
N PRO A 202 23.88 -1.76 -11.79
CA PRO A 202 23.85 -1.56 -13.23
C PRO A 202 24.51 -2.69 -14.03
N GLN A 203 25.47 -3.40 -13.42
CA GLN A 203 26.16 -4.55 -14.02
C GLN A 203 25.23 -5.71 -14.40
N VAL A 204 24.05 -5.81 -13.77
CA VAL A 204 23.05 -6.85 -14.09
C VAL A 204 22.47 -6.63 -15.49
N PHE A 205 22.41 -5.38 -15.93
CA PHE A 205 21.80 -4.98 -17.21
C PHE A 205 22.83 -4.71 -18.31
N ARG A 206 24.12 -4.58 -17.97
CA ARG A 206 25.17 -4.34 -18.97
C ARG A 206 25.53 -5.62 -19.72
N GLY A 207 25.58 -5.53 -21.04
CA GLY A 207 26.03 -6.62 -21.91
C GLY A 207 24.97 -7.66 -22.26
N ILE A 208 23.74 -7.55 -21.74
CA ILE A 208 22.60 -8.32 -22.24
C ILE A 208 21.99 -7.61 -23.45
N GLY A 209 21.64 -8.36 -24.50
CA GLY A 209 21.01 -7.79 -25.69
C GLY A 209 19.48 -7.65 -25.58
N SER A 210 18.86 -8.42 -24.68
CA SER A 210 17.41 -8.40 -24.49
C SER A 210 17.01 -8.87 -23.08
N LEU A 211 15.90 -8.35 -22.57
CA LEU A 211 15.32 -8.69 -21.27
C LEU A 211 13.82 -8.91 -21.41
N VAL A 212 13.32 -9.99 -20.79
CA VAL A 212 11.87 -10.25 -20.67
C VAL A 212 11.44 -10.04 -19.21
N ASP A 213 10.57 -9.07 -18.98
CA ASP A 213 9.94 -8.76 -17.70
C ASP A 213 8.64 -9.58 -17.57
N VAL A 214 8.75 -10.75 -16.93
CA VAL A 214 7.66 -11.71 -16.76
C VAL A 214 6.78 -11.30 -15.57
N GLY A 215 5.49 -11.07 -15.81
CA GLY A 215 4.63 -10.47 -14.80
C GLY A 215 4.93 -8.97 -14.61
N GLY A 216 5.41 -8.30 -15.67
CA GLY A 216 5.86 -6.90 -15.62
C GLY A 216 4.74 -5.85 -15.50
N GLY A 217 3.48 -6.29 -15.36
CA GLY A 217 2.31 -5.41 -15.28
C GLY A 217 2.20 -4.45 -16.47
N THR A 218 2.08 -3.17 -16.18
CA THR A 218 2.02 -2.10 -17.19
C THR A 218 3.40 -1.66 -17.71
N GLY A 219 4.46 -2.41 -17.39
CA GLY A 219 5.81 -2.20 -17.94
C GLY A 219 6.63 -1.11 -17.24
N MET A 220 6.35 -0.81 -15.97
CA MET A 220 7.11 0.20 -15.21
C MET A 220 8.61 -0.15 -15.13
N ALA A 221 8.95 -1.40 -14.81
CA ALA A 221 10.35 -1.83 -14.71
C ALA A 221 11.02 -1.82 -16.09
N ALA A 222 10.39 -2.44 -17.09
CA ALA A 222 10.86 -2.44 -18.47
C ALA A 222 11.14 -1.03 -19.00
N LYS A 223 10.23 -0.07 -18.77
CA LYS A 223 10.41 1.33 -19.15
C LYS A 223 11.67 1.94 -18.53
N MET A 224 11.82 1.82 -17.22
CA MET A 224 12.96 2.42 -16.50
C MET A 224 14.29 1.77 -16.87
N ILE A 225 14.30 0.47 -17.13
CA ILE A 225 15.49 -0.26 -17.59
C ILE A 225 15.86 0.18 -19.01
N ALA A 226 14.89 0.26 -19.93
CA ALA A 226 15.13 0.71 -21.30
C ALA A 226 15.61 2.17 -21.37
N GLU A 227 15.11 3.05 -20.48
CA GLU A 227 15.60 4.44 -20.36
C GLU A 227 17.05 4.50 -19.85
N ALA A 228 17.43 3.63 -18.91
CA ALA A 228 18.77 3.61 -18.32
C ALA A 228 19.81 2.84 -19.16
N PHE A 229 19.38 1.85 -19.94
CA PHE A 229 20.21 0.98 -20.77
C PHE A 229 19.57 0.82 -22.16
N PRO A 230 19.68 1.85 -23.04
CA PRO A 230 19.01 1.85 -24.34
C PRO A 230 19.43 0.71 -25.28
N GLU A 231 20.56 0.06 -25.02
CA GLU A 231 21.02 -1.12 -25.74
C GLU A 231 20.23 -2.40 -25.43
N VAL A 232 19.50 -2.43 -24.31
CA VAL A 232 18.74 -3.61 -23.88
C VAL A 232 17.35 -3.57 -24.48
N LYS A 233 17.04 -4.52 -25.37
CA LYS A 233 15.67 -4.67 -25.86
C LYS A 233 14.76 -5.25 -24.76
N CYS A 234 13.82 -4.45 -24.26
CA CYS A 234 12.87 -4.90 -23.24
C CYS A 234 11.57 -5.45 -23.84
N THR A 235 11.07 -6.54 -23.26
CA THR A 235 9.74 -7.09 -23.54
C THR A 235 9.01 -7.40 -22.23
N VAL A 236 7.76 -6.98 -22.10
CA VAL A 236 6.89 -7.33 -20.97
C VAL A 236 6.03 -8.52 -21.37
N LEU A 237 6.04 -9.59 -20.57
CA LEU A 237 5.11 -10.70 -20.71
C LEU A 237 4.06 -10.61 -19.60
N GLU A 238 2.80 -10.46 -19.96
CA GLU A 238 1.70 -10.29 -19.01
C GLU A 238 0.40 -10.95 -19.46
N LEU A 239 -0.55 -11.08 -18.53
CA LEU A 239 -1.86 -11.63 -18.82
C LEU A 239 -2.57 -10.80 -19.90
N PRO A 240 -3.36 -11.43 -20.79
CA PRO A 240 -3.97 -10.74 -21.93
C PRO A 240 -4.77 -9.50 -21.56
N HIS A 241 -5.51 -9.55 -20.45
CA HIS A 241 -6.33 -8.42 -20.00
C HIS A 241 -5.49 -7.25 -19.45
N VAL A 242 -4.27 -7.51 -18.94
CA VAL A 242 -3.35 -6.47 -18.47
C VAL A 242 -2.70 -5.79 -19.66
N VAL A 243 -2.18 -6.57 -20.61
CA VAL A 243 -1.57 -6.03 -21.86
C VAL A 243 -2.57 -5.20 -22.65
N ALA A 244 -3.83 -5.65 -22.76
CA ALA A 244 -4.87 -4.91 -23.45
C ALA A 244 -5.22 -3.56 -22.77
N ALA A 245 -5.03 -3.45 -21.46
CA ALA A 245 -5.33 -2.23 -20.69
C ALA A 245 -4.10 -1.33 -20.49
N ALA A 246 -2.89 -1.82 -20.78
CA ALA A 246 -1.65 -1.08 -20.59
C ALA A 246 -1.48 0.01 -21.66
N PRO A 247 -0.89 1.18 -21.30
CA PRO A 247 -0.54 2.19 -22.28
C PRO A 247 0.54 1.66 -23.24
N LYS A 248 0.44 2.01 -24.51
CA LYS A 248 1.47 1.68 -25.51
C LYS A 248 2.77 2.43 -25.18
N SER A 249 3.89 1.79 -25.46
CA SER A 249 5.24 2.32 -25.23
C SER A 249 6.12 1.99 -26.42
N GLU A 250 6.95 2.93 -26.83
CA GLU A 250 8.01 2.70 -27.84
C GLU A 250 9.29 2.14 -27.19
N LEU A 251 9.37 2.13 -25.86
CA LEU A 251 10.55 1.71 -25.10
C LEU A 251 10.61 0.19 -24.84
N PHE A 252 9.49 -0.51 -24.98
CA PHE A 252 9.42 -1.95 -24.77
C PHE A 252 8.29 -2.58 -25.57
N ASP A 253 8.46 -3.84 -25.96
CA ASP A 253 7.40 -4.66 -26.55
C ASP A 253 6.50 -5.23 -25.45
N ALA A 254 5.19 -5.38 -25.69
CA ALA A 254 4.28 -6.06 -24.77
C ALA A 254 3.69 -7.33 -25.41
N VAL A 255 3.82 -8.46 -24.73
CA VAL A 255 3.35 -9.77 -25.18
C VAL A 255 2.31 -10.30 -24.20
N ALA A 256 1.14 -10.64 -24.72
CA ALA A 256 0.08 -11.28 -23.95
C ALA A 256 0.35 -12.79 -23.82
N GLY A 257 0.33 -13.32 -22.60
CA GLY A 257 0.50 -14.74 -22.36
C GLY A 257 0.34 -15.13 -20.89
N ASP A 258 0.31 -16.43 -20.63
CA ASP A 258 0.41 -16.99 -19.29
C ASP A 258 1.83 -17.56 -19.12
N MET A 259 2.58 -17.06 -18.15
CA MET A 259 3.95 -17.50 -17.88
C MET A 259 4.04 -19.00 -17.62
N LEU A 260 3.01 -19.61 -17.00
CA LEU A 260 2.96 -21.04 -16.71
C LEU A 260 2.82 -21.86 -17.98
N SER A 261 2.15 -21.33 -19.01
CA SER A 261 2.08 -21.98 -20.33
C SER A 261 3.28 -21.67 -21.22
N THR A 262 3.91 -20.51 -21.02
CA THR A 262 4.95 -19.97 -21.92
C THR A 262 6.33 -20.55 -21.61
N PHE A 263 6.69 -20.68 -20.33
CA PHE A 263 8.03 -21.15 -19.93
C PHE A 263 8.06 -22.56 -19.38
N HIS A 264 6.92 -23.17 -19.07
CA HIS A 264 6.86 -24.55 -18.63
C HIS A 264 6.86 -25.49 -19.86
N ARG A 265 8.04 -26.01 -20.23
CA ARG A 265 8.11 -27.21 -21.08
C ARG A 265 7.73 -28.43 -20.23
N PRO A 266 6.74 -29.25 -20.60
CA PRO A 266 6.60 -30.56 -19.97
C PRO A 266 7.88 -31.36 -20.26
N VAL A 267 8.57 -31.79 -19.19
CA VAL A 267 9.64 -32.77 -19.30
C VAL A 267 8.98 -34.06 -19.79
N ARG A 268 8.98 -34.29 -21.11
CA ARG A 268 8.70 -35.61 -21.66
C ARG A 268 9.87 -36.50 -21.25
N CYS A 269 9.71 -37.23 -20.15
CA CYS A 269 10.50 -38.43 -19.93
C CYS A 269 10.16 -39.40 -21.06
N SER A 270 10.98 -39.39 -22.12
CA SER A 270 11.00 -40.50 -23.08
C SER A 270 11.62 -41.69 -22.35
N SER A 271 10.77 -42.60 -21.87
CA SER A 271 11.19 -43.93 -21.44
C SER A 271 11.90 -44.60 -22.62
N ARG A 272 13.20 -44.86 -22.46
CA ARG A 272 13.91 -45.89 -23.24
C ARG A 272 13.63 -47.25 -22.62
#